data_AF-A0A6G1G3D1-F1
#
_entry.id   AF-A0A6G1G3D1-F1
#
_cell.length_a   1.000
_cell.length_b   1.000
_cell.length_c   1.000
_cell.angle_alpha   90.00
_cell.angle_beta   90.00
_cell.angle_gamma   90.00
#
_symmetry.space_group_name_H-M   'P 1'
#
loop_
_entity.id
_entity.type
_entity.pdbx_description
1 polymer ?
#
loop_
_entity_poly.entity_id
_entity_poly.type
_entity_poly.pdbx_seq_one_letter_code
_entity_poly.pdbx_strand_id
1 'polypeptide(L)'
;MDLSTATDKPPAVRFVAKLHPPVVVPWHVAHHLYTAVEAPFPPENSGRCALFEDLVVQADAGDASGEGDGMEAVTTVLTQGASRETEVRHRNVLSSDRSEFGFVVESLPFSHPKQLVMLLPVRAPLSS
;
A
#
# COMPACT_ATOMS: atom_id res chain seq x y z
N MET A 1 -48.64 -5.53 27.67
CA MET A 1 -47.46 -4.75 27.26
C MET A 1 -46.28 -5.42 27.91
N ASP A 2 -45.50 -6.17 27.13
CA ASP A 2 -44.24 -6.78 27.57
C ASP A 2 -43.09 -6.06 26.87
N LEU A 3 -42.16 -5.52 27.67
CA LEU A 3 -41.01 -4.71 27.23
C LEU A 3 -39.68 -5.48 27.35
N SER A 4 -39.71 -6.81 27.44
CA SER A 4 -38.53 -7.61 27.81
C SER A 4 -38.10 -8.60 26.72
N THR A 5 -37.82 -8.13 25.51
CA THR A 5 -37.04 -8.90 24.51
C THR A 5 -36.20 -8.00 23.60
N ALA A 6 -35.56 -6.97 24.16
CA ALA A 6 -34.43 -6.35 23.48
C ALA A 6 -33.23 -7.30 23.64
N THR A 7 -33.07 -8.23 22.68
CA THR A 7 -31.86 -9.02 22.53
C THR A 7 -30.70 -8.05 22.33
N ASP A 8 -29.96 -7.81 23.41
CA ASP A 8 -28.77 -6.96 23.45
C ASP A 8 -27.63 -7.68 22.74
N LYS A 9 -27.73 -7.79 21.41
CA LYS A 9 -26.63 -8.27 20.57
C LYS A 9 -25.59 -7.16 20.61
N PRO A 10 -24.40 -7.39 21.21
CA PRO A 10 -23.37 -6.37 21.22
C PRO A 10 -23.12 -5.94 19.77
N PRO A 11 -22.87 -4.64 19.53
CA PRO A 11 -22.63 -4.15 18.18
C PRO A 11 -21.54 -4.99 17.53
N ALA A 12 -21.68 -5.28 16.24
CA ALA A 12 -20.68 -6.02 15.49
C ALA A 12 -19.40 -5.16 15.40
N VAL A 13 -18.57 -5.20 16.45
CA VAL A 13 -17.29 -4.51 16.50
C VAL A 13 -16.39 -5.19 15.47
N ARG A 14 -15.91 -4.40 14.51
CA ARG A 14 -14.92 -4.84 13.52
C ARG A 14 -13.64 -4.08 13.81
N PHE A 15 -12.54 -4.80 13.96
CA PHE A 15 -11.24 -4.18 14.07
C PHE A 15 -10.70 -3.93 12.66
N VAL A 16 -10.16 -2.73 12.45
CA VAL A 16 -9.61 -2.30 11.17
C VAL A 16 -8.27 -1.62 11.44
N ALA A 17 -7.22 -2.13 10.81
CA ALA A 17 -5.92 -1.49 10.78
C ALA A 17 -5.93 -0.48 9.64
N LYS A 18 -5.64 0.79 9.92
CA LYS A 18 -5.41 1.80 8.88
C LYS A 18 -3.92 1.94 8.64
N LEU A 19 -3.52 1.84 7.38
CA LEU A 19 -2.14 1.99 6.97
C LEU A 19 -1.87 3.47 6.71
N HIS A 20 -0.91 4.02 7.45
CA HIS A 20 -0.46 5.40 7.32
C HIS A 20 1.07 5.41 7.20
N PRO A 21 1.61 5.56 5.98
CA PRO A 21 0.91 5.81 4.71
C PRO A 21 0.17 4.55 4.16
N PRO A 22 -0.81 4.72 3.25
CA PRO A 22 -1.34 3.61 2.44
C PRO A 22 -0.22 2.92 1.68
N VAL A 23 -0.35 1.62 1.45
CA VAL A 23 0.70 0.82 0.81
C VAL A 23 0.24 0.37 -0.56
N VAL A 24 1.02 0.69 -1.60
CA VAL A 24 0.85 0.14 -2.94
C VAL A 24 1.51 -1.23 -2.99
N VAL A 25 0.76 -2.27 -3.36
CA VAL A 25 1.27 -3.63 -3.52
C VAL A 25 0.80 -4.21 -4.85
N PRO A 26 1.51 -5.23 -5.37
CA PRO A 26 0.99 -6.03 -6.45
C PRO A 26 -0.36 -6.68 -6.13
N TRP A 27 -1.20 -6.90 -7.15
CA TRP A 27 -2.54 -7.46 -6.99
C TRP A 27 -2.55 -8.80 -6.24
N HIS A 28 -1.62 -9.70 -6.57
CA HIS A 28 -1.53 -10.99 -5.91
C HIS A 28 -1.13 -10.87 -4.43
N VAL A 29 -0.26 -9.91 -4.10
CA VAL A 29 0.12 -9.59 -2.72
C VAL A 29 -1.08 -9.05 -1.95
N ALA A 30 -1.89 -8.19 -2.55
CA ALA A 30 -3.11 -7.70 -1.91
C ALA A 30 -4.05 -8.86 -1.56
N HIS A 31 -4.31 -9.78 -2.49
CA HIS A 31 -5.13 -10.97 -2.21
C HIS A 31 -4.56 -11.81 -1.06
N HIS A 32 -3.24 -11.98 -1.01
CA HIS A 32 -2.59 -12.70 0.07
C HIS A 32 -2.79 -11.99 1.43
N LEU A 33 -2.67 -10.66 1.49
CA LEU A 33 -2.91 -9.89 2.72
C LEU A 33 -4.32 -10.08 3.26
N TYR A 34 -5.35 -9.95 2.41
CA TYR A 34 -6.76 -10.13 2.82
C TYR A 34 -7.04 -11.59 3.24
N THR A 35 -6.45 -12.56 2.54
CA THR A 35 -6.58 -13.98 2.89
C THR A 35 -5.95 -14.28 4.25
N ALA A 36 -4.77 -13.72 4.54
CA ALA A 36 -4.05 -13.94 5.79
C ALA A 36 -4.78 -13.38 7.04
N VAL A 37 -5.58 -12.33 6.86
CA VAL A 37 -6.44 -11.78 7.93
C VAL A 37 -7.86 -12.36 7.91
N GLU A 38 -8.12 -13.35 7.05
CA GLU A 38 -9.43 -14.00 6.87
C GLU A 38 -10.55 -13.00 6.52
N ALA A 39 -10.19 -11.92 5.79
CA ALA A 39 -11.13 -10.90 5.37
C ALA A 39 -11.52 -11.07 3.90
N PRO A 40 -12.76 -10.72 3.53
CA PRO A 40 -13.15 -10.65 2.13
C PRO A 40 -12.35 -9.54 1.42
N PHE A 41 -11.93 -9.82 0.19
CA PHE A 41 -11.29 -8.82 -0.65
C PHE A 41 -12.32 -7.73 -1.04
N PRO A 42 -11.96 -6.44 -0.97
CA PRO A 42 -12.92 -5.35 -1.15
C PRO A 42 -13.37 -5.22 -2.61
N PRO A 43 -14.69 -5.11 -2.87
CA PRO A 43 -15.21 -5.01 -4.24
C PRO A 43 -15.00 -3.63 -4.89
N GLU A 44 -14.89 -2.55 -4.10
CA GLU A 44 -14.84 -1.16 -4.61
C GLU A 44 -13.53 -0.81 -5.35
N ASN A 45 -12.43 -1.52 -5.07
CA ASN A 45 -11.14 -1.27 -5.72
C ASN A 45 -10.91 -2.11 -6.99
N SER A 46 -11.82 -3.03 -7.31
CA SER A 46 -11.71 -3.92 -8.48
C SER A 46 -11.86 -3.19 -9.83
N GLY A 47 -12.36 -1.95 -9.82
CA GLY A 47 -12.63 -1.16 -11.03
C GLY A 47 -11.55 -0.15 -11.44
N ARG A 48 -10.49 0.02 -10.63
CA ARG A 48 -9.38 0.94 -10.91
C ARG A 48 -8.10 0.13 -11.16
N CYS A 49 -8.06 -0.55 -12.30
CA CYS A 49 -6.89 -1.32 -12.73
C CYS A 49 -5.81 -0.36 -13.26
N ALA A 50 -4.93 0.11 -12.38
CA ALA A 50 -3.66 0.73 -12.77
C ALA A 50 -2.54 -0.33 -12.71
N LEU A 51 -1.51 -0.20 -13.55
CA LEU A 51 -0.35 -1.06 -13.41
C LEU A 51 0.36 -0.73 -12.09
N PHE A 52 0.96 -1.75 -11.48
CA PHE A 52 1.69 -1.57 -10.22
C PHE A 52 2.78 -0.52 -10.35
N GLU A 53 3.48 -0.53 -11.48
CA GLU A 53 4.55 0.42 -11.81
C GLU A 53 4.03 1.86 -11.81
N ASP A 54 2.86 2.11 -12.42
CA ASP A 54 2.23 3.43 -12.46
C ASP A 54 1.84 3.94 -11.06
N LEU A 55 1.46 3.04 -10.16
CA LEU A 55 1.08 3.41 -8.79
C LEU A 55 2.30 3.68 -7.89
N VAL A 56 3.42 3.01 -8.14
CA VAL A 56 4.66 3.16 -7.37
C VAL A 56 5.47 4.34 -7.87
N VAL A 57 5.64 4.44 -9.19
CA VAL A 57 6.34 5.52 -9.86
C VAL A 57 5.33 6.64 -10.08
N GLN A 58 5.14 7.48 -9.06
CA GLN A 58 4.39 8.72 -9.16
C GLN A 58 5.17 9.71 -10.02
N ALA A 59 5.26 9.45 -11.33
CA ALA A 59 5.85 10.37 -12.28
C ALA A 59 4.96 11.61 -12.33
N ASP A 60 5.55 12.79 -12.13
CA ASP A 60 4.86 14.05 -12.43
C ASP A 60 4.42 14.03 -13.90
N ALA A 61 3.24 14.57 -14.19
CA ALA A 61 2.55 14.46 -15.49
C ALA A 61 3.32 15.00 -16.71
N GLY A 62 4.55 15.49 -16.54
CA GLY A 62 5.46 15.93 -17.61
C GLY A 62 6.72 15.08 -17.81
N ASP A 63 7.06 14.16 -16.90
CA ASP A 63 8.34 13.42 -16.92
C ASP A 63 8.18 11.91 -17.17
N ALA A 64 6.94 11.45 -17.41
CA ALA A 64 6.65 10.07 -17.78
C ALA A 64 7.03 9.80 -19.25
N SER A 65 8.32 9.82 -19.58
CA SER A 65 8.82 9.36 -20.88
C SER A 65 9.04 7.84 -20.82
N GLY A 66 7.97 7.08 -21.09
CA GLY A 66 8.02 5.63 -21.29
C GLY A 66 8.52 5.28 -22.69
N GLU A 67 9.80 5.54 -22.98
CA GLU A 67 10.49 4.98 -24.15
C GLU A 67 11.57 3.99 -23.66
N GLY A 68 11.12 2.81 -23.20
CA GLY A 68 12.01 1.74 -22.74
C GLY A 68 11.33 0.76 -21.77
N ASP A 69 11.97 -0.39 -21.57
CA ASP A 69 11.60 -1.53 -20.71
C ASP A 69 11.58 -1.20 -19.19
N GLY A 70 11.08 -0.02 -18.82
CA GLY A 70 11.04 0.45 -17.43
C GLY A 70 10.35 1.80 -17.30
N MET A 71 9.75 2.04 -16.13
CA MET A 71 9.07 3.29 -15.80
C MET A 71 10.02 4.23 -15.06
N GLU A 72 10.11 5.49 -15.50
CA GLU A 72 11.03 6.49 -14.95
C GLU A 72 10.27 7.64 -14.26
N ALA A 73 10.79 8.10 -13.11
CA ALA A 73 10.39 9.35 -12.48
C ALA A 73 11.60 10.17 -12.07
N VAL A 74 11.55 11.47 -12.32
CA VAL A 74 12.55 12.42 -11.82
C VAL A 74 11.98 13.11 -10.60
N THR A 75 12.63 12.95 -9.45
CA THR A 75 12.27 13.64 -8.21
C THR A 75 13.30 14.72 -7.93
N THR A 76 12.84 15.95 -7.77
CA THR A 76 13.71 17.08 -7.44
C THR A 76 13.61 17.37 -5.94
N VAL A 77 14.73 17.31 -5.23
CA VAL A 77 14.79 17.53 -3.79
C VAL A 77 15.74 18.68 -3.45
N LEU A 78 15.37 19.49 -2.48
CA LEU A 78 16.25 20.51 -1.92
C LEU A 78 17.15 19.87 -0.86
N THR A 79 18.45 19.96 -1.07
CA THR A 79 19.46 19.52 -0.11
C THR A 79 20.09 20.74 0.53
N GLN A 80 20.21 20.73 1.87
CA GLN A 80 20.82 21.82 2.60
C GLN A 80 22.33 21.56 2.73
N GLY A 81 23.13 22.23 1.91
CA GLY A 81 24.59 22.23 2.04
C GLY A 81 25.05 23.23 3.10
N ALA A 82 26.29 23.08 3.59
CA ALA A 82 26.89 23.87 4.69
C ALA A 82 26.88 25.41 4.51
N SER A 83 26.54 25.93 3.32
CA SER A 83 26.45 27.36 3.03
C SER A 83 25.28 27.77 2.12
N ARG A 84 24.55 26.82 1.49
CA ARG A 84 23.46 27.14 0.55
C ARG A 84 22.56 25.93 0.31
N GLU A 85 21.28 26.17 0.04
CA GLU A 85 20.37 25.17 -0.49
C GLU A 85 20.72 24.85 -1.94
N THR A 86 20.88 23.56 -2.25
CA THR A 86 21.17 23.04 -3.58
C THR A 86 20.06 22.10 -4.02
N GLU A 87 19.50 22.36 -5.19
CA GLU A 87 18.51 21.51 -5.82
C GLU A 87 19.20 20.30 -6.46
N VAL A 88 18.79 19.09 -6.08
CA VAL A 88 19.33 17.81 -6.59
C VAL A 88 18.22 17.06 -7.29
N ARG A 89 18.47 16.62 -8.53
CA ARG A 89 17.54 15.79 -9.30
C ARG A 89 17.93 14.33 -9.17
N HIS A 90 17.00 13.52 -8.66
CA HIS A 90 17.12 12.07 -8.58
C HIS A 90 16.31 11.43 -9.70
N ARG A 91 16.94 10.60 -10.53
CA ARG A 91 16.25 9.77 -11.52
C ARG A 91 15.99 8.39 -10.90
N ASN A 92 14.73 8.05 -10.73
CA ASN A 92 14.27 6.76 -10.25
C ASN A 92 13.79 5.94 -11.44
N VAL A 93 14.32 4.74 -11.61
CA VAL A 93 13.92 3.81 -12.67
C VAL A 93 13.42 2.54 -12.02
N LEU A 94 12.18 2.15 -12.32
CA LEU A 94 11.62 0.88 -11.93
C LEU A 94 11.58 -0.02 -13.16
N SER A 95 12.33 -1.11 -13.12
CA SER A 95 12.29 -2.18 -14.12
C SER A 95 11.69 -3.42 -13.47
N SER A 96 10.58 -3.92 -14.00
CA SER A 96 9.99 -5.18 -13.58
C SER A 96 9.99 -6.17 -14.72
N ASP A 97 10.35 -7.43 -14.45
CA ASP A 97 10.35 -8.50 -15.46
C ASP A 97 8.95 -8.85 -15.98
N ARG A 98 7.90 -8.41 -15.28
CA ARG A 98 6.49 -8.64 -15.62
C ARG A 98 5.63 -7.49 -15.10
N SER A 99 4.86 -6.87 -15.99
CA SER A 99 3.82 -5.93 -15.59
C SER A 99 2.64 -6.67 -14.97
N GLU A 100 2.20 -6.21 -13.81
CA GLU A 100 0.98 -6.68 -13.16
C GLU A 100 0.17 -5.50 -12.59
N PHE A 101 -1.10 -5.73 -12.29
CA PHE A 101 -1.94 -4.71 -11.69
C PHE A 101 -1.50 -4.40 -10.26
N GLY A 102 -1.56 -3.13 -9.89
CA GLY A 102 -1.32 -2.67 -8.53
C GLY A 102 -2.60 -2.53 -7.74
N PHE A 103 -2.46 -2.50 -6.42
CA PHE A 103 -3.54 -2.30 -5.48
C PHE A 103 -3.09 -1.42 -4.32
N VAL A 104 -3.87 -0.40 -3.98
CA VAL A 104 -3.61 0.45 -2.82
C VAL A 104 -4.34 -0.11 -1.61
N VAL A 105 -3.59 -0.58 -0.62
CA VAL A 105 -4.13 -1.03 0.67
C VAL A 105 -4.13 0.14 1.64
N GLU A 106 -5.31 0.70 1.89
CA GLU A 106 -5.51 1.77 2.89
C GLU A 106 -5.85 1.20 4.27
N SER A 107 -6.56 0.07 4.29
CA SER A 107 -6.95 -0.57 5.53
C SER A 107 -7.10 -2.08 5.39
N LEU A 108 -6.91 -2.79 6.51
CA LEU A 108 -7.07 -4.23 6.62
C LEU A 108 -8.02 -4.55 7.78
N PRO A 109 -9.14 -5.24 7.54
CA PRO A 109 -9.96 -5.79 8.61
C PRO A 109 -9.19 -6.93 9.29
N PHE A 110 -9.39 -7.12 10.59
CA PHE A 110 -8.84 -8.28 11.29
C PHE A 110 -9.74 -8.68 12.46
N SER A 111 -9.62 -9.93 12.87
CA SER A 111 -10.33 -10.52 14.01
C SER A 111 -9.44 -10.60 15.25
N HIS A 112 -8.14 -10.80 15.07
CA HIS A 112 -7.18 -10.95 16.16
C HIS A 112 -5.85 -10.23 15.85
N PRO A 113 -5.28 -9.41 16.77
CA PRO A 113 -4.06 -8.62 16.49
C PRO A 113 -2.85 -9.40 15.97
N LYS A 114 -2.71 -10.67 16.37
CA LYS A 114 -1.69 -11.59 15.85
C LYS A 114 -1.71 -11.70 14.31
N GLN A 115 -2.88 -11.61 13.67
CA GLN A 115 -2.99 -11.66 12.22
C GLN A 115 -2.18 -10.54 11.55
N LEU A 116 -2.19 -9.32 12.13
CA LEU A 116 -1.37 -8.22 11.64
C LEU A 116 0.13 -8.43 11.91
N VAL A 117 0.48 -8.95 13.10
CA VAL A 117 1.88 -9.18 13.46
C VAL A 117 2.54 -10.20 12.53
N MET A 118 1.79 -11.21 12.09
CA MET A 118 2.27 -12.22 11.14
C MET A 118 2.50 -11.67 9.74
N LEU A 119 1.86 -10.56 9.37
CA LEU A 119 2.05 -9.89 8.08
C LEU A 119 3.29 -8.99 8.04
N LEU A 120 3.80 -8.60 9.21
CA LEU A 120 4.98 -7.73 9.26
C LEU A 120 6.21 -8.55 8.84
N PRO A 121 7.09 -7.99 7.98
CA PRO A 121 8.37 -8.61 7.72
C PRO A 121 9.13 -8.72 9.05
N VAL A 122 9.27 -9.94 9.55
CA VAL A 122 9.89 -10.21 10.84
C VAL A 122 11.35 -9.75 10.75
N ARG A 123 11.75 -8.89 11.69
CA ARG A 123 13.07 -8.23 11.80
C ARG A 123 14.20 -8.97 11.10
N ALA A 124 14.80 -8.35 10.08
CA ALA A 124 16.15 -8.71 9.67
C ALA A 124 17.06 -8.66 10.90
N PRO A 125 17.85 -9.70 11.21
CA PRO A 125 18.85 -9.59 12.26
C PRO A 125 19.82 -8.48 11.85
N LEU A 126 19.94 -7.45 12.69
CA LEU A 126 21.04 -6.51 12.60
C LEU A 126 22.32 -7.33 12.75
N SER A 127 23.05 -7.52 11.65
CA SER A 127 24.42 -8.00 11.71
C SER A 127 25.23 -6.95 12.48
N SER A 128 25.57 -7.28 13.72
CA SER A 128 26.61 -6.62 14.53
C SER A 128 27.99 -7.02 14.06
#